data_AF-A0A9D5YX64-F1
#
_entry.id   AF-A0A9D5YX64-F1
#
_cell.length_a   1.000
_cell.length_b   1.000
_cell.length_c   1.000
_cell.angle_alpha   90.00
_cell.angle_beta   90.00
_cell.angle_gamma   90.00
#
_symmetry.space_group_name_H-M   'P 1'
#
loop_
_entity.id
_entity.type
_entity.pdbx_description
1 polymer ?
#
loop_
_entity_poly.entity_id
_entity_poly.type
_entity_poly.pdbx_seq_one_letter_code
_entity_poly.pdbx_strand_id
1 'polypeptide(L)'
;MVRDADLYLEDVTVTLAGSRSVVRITLDLPEDAPGNLDLDRVAEVSRDINTALDTSNAFPGAYTLEISTPGTSRPLTELRHFKRARGRIVRLALQDGGTVEGRLRDVEDGNLLLTDAAVESVALEDVVRGAIQVELKRALEVDLGPEMAVDANPGADAPNDEEV
;
A
#
# COMPACT_ATOMS: atom_id res chain seq x y z
N MET A 1 6.09 11.89 -12.53
CA MET A 1 6.26 10.55 -13.12
C MET A 1 7.74 10.21 -13.08
N VAL A 2 8.15 9.18 -12.34
CA VAL A 2 9.51 8.64 -12.42
C VAL A 2 9.58 7.90 -13.76
N ARG A 3 10.15 8.56 -14.77
CA ARG A 3 9.87 8.31 -16.19
C ARG A 3 10.16 6.88 -16.68
N ASP A 4 11.08 6.18 -16.04
CA ASP A 4 11.53 4.86 -16.53
C ASP A 4 10.83 3.68 -15.82
N ALA A 5 10.12 3.94 -14.71
CA ALA A 5 9.46 2.91 -13.92
C ALA A 5 7.92 2.90 -14.02
N ASP A 6 7.35 3.83 -14.79
CA ASP A 6 5.89 4.05 -14.88
C ASP A 6 5.21 4.20 -13.51
N LEU A 7 5.83 4.98 -12.62
CA LEU A 7 5.32 5.27 -11.29
C LEU A 7 5.03 6.75 -11.08
N TYR A 8 4.01 7.02 -10.28
CA TYR A 8 3.71 8.35 -9.77
C TYR A 8 4.51 8.62 -8.50
N LEU A 9 5.20 9.75 -8.49
CA LEU A 9 5.86 10.27 -7.30
C LEU A 9 4.83 11.08 -6.52
N GLU A 10 4.48 10.62 -5.33
CA GLU A 10 3.41 11.20 -4.52
C GLU A 10 3.94 12.17 -3.47
N ASP A 11 5.05 11.82 -2.84
CA ASP A 11 5.69 12.66 -1.85
C ASP A 11 7.19 12.37 -1.78
N VAL A 12 7.96 13.39 -1.42
CA VAL A 12 9.38 13.29 -1.08
C VAL A 12 9.64 14.11 0.17
N THR A 13 10.05 13.44 1.23
CA THR A 13 10.48 14.08 2.47
C THR A 13 11.94 13.78 2.74
N VAL A 14 12.74 14.83 2.97
CA VAL A 14 14.14 14.71 3.35
C VAL A 14 14.31 15.22 4.78
N THR A 15 14.86 14.39 5.65
CA THR A 15 15.23 14.77 7.01
C THR A 15 16.74 14.69 7.17
N LEU A 16 17.37 15.84 7.41
CA LEU A 16 18.81 15.92 7.66
C LEU A 16 19.07 15.75 9.17
N ALA A 17 19.82 14.72 9.55
CA ALA A 17 20.18 14.44 10.95
C ALA A 17 21.70 14.30 11.11
N GLY A 18 22.40 15.44 11.10
CA GLY A 18 23.85 15.49 11.27
C GLY A 18 24.58 14.73 10.15
N SER A 19 25.24 13.63 10.48
CA SER A 19 25.99 12.79 9.52
C SER A 19 25.14 11.77 8.77
N ARG A 20 23.86 11.62 9.11
CA ARG A 20 22.94 10.70 8.45
C ARG A 20 21.67 11.42 8.00
N SER A 21 21.30 11.25 6.75
CA SER A 21 20.04 11.77 6.21
C SER A 21 19.03 10.64 6.02
N VAL A 22 17.74 10.94 6.10
CA VAL A 22 16.69 10.01 5.71
C VAL A 22 15.89 10.62 4.57
N VAL A 23 15.79 9.87 3.48
CA VAL A 23 15.03 10.23 2.29
C VAL A 23 13.83 9.30 2.23
N ARG A 24 12.64 9.86 2.39
CA ARG A 24 11.37 9.12 2.29
C ARG A 24 10.71 9.47 0.97
N ILE A 25 10.36 8.45 0.21
CA ILE A 25 9.71 8.58 -1.08
C ILE A 25 8.45 7.73 -1.08
N THR A 26 7.32 8.37 -1.37
CA THR A 26 6.05 7.66 -1.58
C THR A 26 5.79 7.56 -3.09
N LEU A 27 5.62 6.33 -3.56
CA LEU A 27 5.36 6.01 -4.95
C LEU A 27 4.02 5.29 -5.10
N ASP A 28 3.25 5.67 -6.11
CA ASP A 28 2.01 4.98 -6.46
C ASP A 28 2.04 4.48 -7.90
N LEU A 29 1.18 3.49 -8.16
CA LEU A 29 0.94 2.99 -9.50
C LEU A 29 0.04 3.96 -10.28
N PRO A 30 0.07 3.90 -11.62
CA PRO A 30 -0.91 4.54 -12.48
C PRO A 30 -2.34 4.09 -12.17
N GLU A 31 -3.33 4.91 -12.54
CA GLU A 31 -4.76 4.63 -12.32
C GLU A 31 -5.26 3.32 -12.94
N ASP A 32 -4.67 2.91 -14.05
CA ASP A 32 -5.07 1.70 -14.78
C ASP A 32 -4.26 0.46 -14.36
N ALA A 33 -3.25 0.63 -13.50
CA ALA A 33 -2.43 -0.47 -13.03
C ALA A 33 -3.12 -1.19 -11.86
N PRO A 34 -3.31 -2.53 -11.96
CA PRO A 34 -3.99 -3.29 -10.93
C PRO A 34 -3.11 -3.46 -9.69
N GLY A 35 -3.75 -3.55 -8.52
CA GLY A 35 -3.09 -3.96 -7.27
C GLY A 35 -2.19 -2.89 -6.66
N ASN A 36 -1.19 -3.38 -5.93
CA ASN A 36 -0.20 -2.58 -5.19
C ASN A 36 1.16 -2.69 -5.87
N LEU A 37 2.04 -1.73 -5.59
CA LEU A 37 3.44 -1.80 -5.99
C LEU A 37 4.10 -3.01 -5.32
N ASP A 38 4.61 -3.94 -6.13
CA ASP A 38 5.28 -5.15 -5.65
C ASP A 38 6.73 -4.89 -5.22
N LEU A 39 7.32 -5.85 -4.51
CA LEU A 39 8.67 -5.71 -3.93
C LEU A 39 9.78 -5.69 -4.99
N ASP A 40 9.57 -6.37 -6.12
CA ASP A 40 10.57 -6.41 -7.19
C ASP A 40 10.68 -5.03 -7.86
N ARG A 41 9.54 -4.40 -8.12
CA ARG A 41 9.47 -3.03 -8.65
C ARG A 41 10.00 -2.00 -7.66
N VAL A 42 9.71 -2.17 -6.36
CA VAL A 42 10.34 -1.34 -5.31
C VAL A 42 11.86 -1.49 -5.33
N ALA A 43 12.39 -2.72 -5.47
CA ALA A 43 13.82 -2.97 -5.48
C ALA A 43 14.52 -2.37 -6.71
N GLU A 44 13.90 -2.48 -7.89
CA GLU A 44 14.37 -1.83 -9.13
C GLU A 44 14.47 -0.32 -8.95
N VAL A 45 13.37 0.31 -8.56
CA VAL A 45 13.30 1.78 -8.41
C VAL A 45 14.21 2.28 -7.30
N SER A 46 14.37 1.51 -6.21
CA SER A 46 15.32 1.84 -5.15
C SER A 46 16.75 1.95 -5.67
N ARG A 47 17.18 1.04 -6.55
CA ARG A 47 18.52 1.07 -7.14
C ARG A 47 18.71 2.28 -8.05
N ASP A 48 17.71 2.60 -8.86
CA ASP A 48 17.77 3.74 -9.78
C ASP A 48 17.83 5.07 -9.03
N ILE A 49 16.97 5.23 -8.02
CA ILE A 49 16.97 6.42 -7.16
C ILE A 49 18.30 6.54 -6.42
N ASN A 50 18.81 5.45 -5.85
CA ASN A 50 20.10 5.45 -5.15
C ASN A 50 21.22 5.90 -6.08
N THR A 51 21.29 5.35 -7.30
CA THR A 51 22.28 5.73 -8.32
C THR A 51 22.19 7.21 -8.68
N ALA A 52 20.98 7.76 -8.81
CA ALA A 52 20.78 9.17 -9.11
C ALA A 52 21.22 10.09 -7.96
N LEU A 53 20.91 9.72 -6.72
CA LEU A 53 21.31 10.47 -5.52
C LEU A 53 22.83 10.46 -5.33
N ASP A 54 23.47 9.32 -5.55
CA ASP A 54 24.94 9.18 -5.48
C ASP A 54 25.64 9.98 -6.58
N THR A 55 25.16 9.89 -7.82
CA THR A 55 25.74 10.59 -8.98
C THR A 55 25.66 12.11 -8.84
N SER A 56 24.58 12.61 -8.25
CA SER A 56 24.39 14.05 -8.03
C SER A 56 25.11 14.58 -6.79
N ASN A 57 25.74 13.70 -5.99
CA ASN A 57 26.33 14.03 -4.69
C ASN A 57 25.34 14.81 -3.80
N ALA A 58 24.07 14.37 -3.80
CA ALA A 58 22.96 15.10 -3.20
C ALA A 58 23.10 15.27 -1.67
N PHE A 59 23.88 14.40 -1.02
CA PHE A 59 24.07 14.41 0.42
C PHE A 59 25.56 14.43 0.76
N PRO A 60 25.98 15.24 1.76
CA PRO A 60 27.38 15.32 2.19
C PRO A 60 27.86 14.08 2.97
N GLY A 61 27.00 13.11 3.23
CA GLY A 61 27.28 11.92 4.03
C GLY A 61 26.28 10.80 3.75
N ALA A 62 26.31 9.75 4.57
CA ALA A 62 25.45 8.59 4.39
C ALA A 62 23.96 8.95 4.51
N TYR A 63 23.11 8.22 3.79
CA TYR A 63 21.66 8.35 3.90
C TYR A 63 20.96 6.99 3.97
N THR A 64 19.73 7.01 4.45
CA THR A 64 18.78 5.90 4.40
C THR A 64 17.66 6.27 3.45
N LEU A 65 17.43 5.41 2.45
CA LEU A 65 16.30 5.53 1.53
C LEU A 65 15.15 4.64 2.01
N GLU A 66 14.00 5.25 2.26
CA GLU A 66 12.75 4.56 2.59
C GLU A 66 11.76 4.78 1.44
N ILE A 67 11.29 3.69 0.83
CA ILE A 67 10.27 3.73 -0.23
C ILE A 67 9.00 3.11 0.30
N SER A 68 7.88 3.81 0.12
CA SER A 68 6.55 3.36 0.54
C SER A 68 5.51 3.60 -0.55
N THR A 69 4.35 2.97 -0.40
CA THR A 69 3.15 3.28 -1.19
C THR A 69 2.22 4.17 -0.37
N PRO A 70 1.26 4.89 -1.02
CA PRO A 70 0.25 5.64 -0.31
C PRO A 70 -0.54 4.72 0.63
N GLY A 71 -0.54 5.04 1.91
CA GLY A 71 -1.42 4.41 2.87
C GLY A 71 -2.89 4.81 2.64
N THR A 72 -3.80 4.13 3.35
CA THR A 72 -5.24 4.43 3.32
C THR A 72 -5.61 5.77 3.97
N SER A 73 -4.69 6.36 4.75
CA SER A 73 -4.85 7.65 5.41
C SER A 73 -4.66 8.85 4.49
N ARG A 74 -4.28 8.63 3.22
CA ARG A 74 -4.06 9.70 2.26
C ARG A 74 -5.39 10.38 1.87
N PRO A 75 -5.43 11.73 1.80
CA PRO A 75 -6.56 12.44 1.20
C PRO A 75 -6.65 12.20 -0.31
N LEU A 76 -7.83 11.87 -0.80
CA LEU A 76 -8.17 11.82 -2.21
C LEU A 76 -8.52 13.23 -2.69
N THR A 77 -7.85 13.70 -3.73
CA THR A 77 -7.91 15.10 -4.18
C THR A 77 -7.90 15.18 -5.70
N GLU A 78 -7.09 14.37 -6.37
CA GLU A 78 -7.02 14.27 -7.82
C GLU A 78 -7.85 13.10 -8.34
N LEU A 79 -8.34 13.21 -9.58
CA LEU A 79 -9.07 12.15 -10.28
C LEU A 79 -8.39 10.78 -10.18
N ARG A 80 -7.06 10.74 -10.36
CA ARG A 80 -6.25 9.52 -10.26
C ARG A 80 -6.38 8.85 -8.89
N HIS A 81 -6.44 9.62 -7.81
CA HIS A 81 -6.56 9.09 -6.45
C HIS A 81 -7.90 8.36 -6.29
N PHE A 82 -8.97 8.92 -6.85
CA PHE A 82 -10.29 8.28 -6.84
C PHE A 82 -10.29 7.00 -7.68
N LYS A 83 -9.70 7.01 -8.87
CA LYS A 83 -9.56 5.78 -9.69
C LYS A 83 -8.80 4.67 -8.96
N ARG A 84 -7.72 4.99 -8.25
CA ARG A 84 -6.97 4.04 -7.39
C ARG A 84 -7.75 3.56 -6.17
N ALA A 85 -8.76 4.32 -5.73
CA ALA A 85 -9.63 3.99 -4.61
C ALA A 85 -10.86 3.14 -4.98
N ARG A 86 -11.02 2.73 -6.26
CA ARG A 86 -12.10 1.82 -6.70
C ARG A 86 -12.18 0.57 -5.82
N GLY A 87 -13.39 0.15 -5.51
CA GLY A 87 -13.72 -0.96 -4.60
C GLY A 87 -13.58 -0.63 -3.10
N ARG A 88 -13.03 0.53 -2.72
CA ARG A 88 -12.85 0.93 -1.32
C ARG A 88 -14.03 1.77 -0.84
N ILE A 89 -14.29 1.74 0.46
CA ILE A 89 -15.19 2.72 1.09
C ILE A 89 -14.48 4.06 1.14
N VAL A 90 -15.13 5.10 0.65
CA VAL A 90 -14.65 6.48 0.66
C VAL A 90 -15.62 7.36 1.41
N ARG A 91 -15.08 8.30 2.18
CA ARG A 91 -15.84 9.42 2.74
C ARG A 91 -15.45 10.68 1.98
N LEU A 92 -16.43 11.33 1.39
CA LEU A 92 -16.31 12.55 0.59
C LEU A 92 -16.85 13.73 1.40
N ALA A 93 -16.08 14.81 1.49
CA ALA A 93 -16.56 16.10 1.96
C ALA A 93 -16.88 16.96 0.74
N LEU A 94 -18.10 17.50 0.70
CA LEU A 94 -18.63 18.26 -0.43
C LEU A 94 -18.50 19.77 -0.22
N GLN A 95 -18.59 20.54 -1.30
CA GLN A 95 -18.50 22.00 -1.27
C GLN A 95 -19.65 22.65 -0.47
N ASP A 96 -20.83 22.03 -0.45
CA ASP A 96 -22.00 22.49 0.30
C ASP A 96 -21.91 22.21 1.82
N GLY A 97 -20.80 21.63 2.28
CA GLY A 97 -20.56 21.23 3.66
C GLY A 97 -21.12 19.85 4.02
N GLY A 98 -21.79 19.18 3.08
CA GLY A 98 -22.27 17.81 3.21
C GLY A 98 -21.15 16.78 3.23
N THR A 99 -21.50 15.57 3.67
CA THR A 99 -20.61 14.41 3.58
C THR A 99 -21.34 13.22 2.99
N VAL A 100 -20.68 12.53 2.07
CA VAL A 100 -21.18 11.28 1.48
C VAL A 100 -20.20 10.17 1.82
N GLU A 101 -20.71 9.03 2.28
CA GLU A 101 -19.91 7.83 2.51
C GLU A 101 -20.52 6.67 1.73
N GLY A 102 -19.66 5.88 1.09
CA GLY A 102 -20.06 4.75 0.26
C GLY A 102 -18.87 4.02 -0.35
N ARG A 103 -19.12 2.87 -0.96
CA ARG A 103 -18.09 2.16 -1.71
C ARG A 103 -17.96 2.74 -3.10
N LEU A 104 -16.75 3.19 -3.47
CA LEU A 104 -16.47 3.73 -4.79
C LEU A 104 -16.47 2.61 -5.83
N ARG A 105 -17.49 2.55 -6.66
CA ARG A 105 -17.62 1.58 -7.74
C ARG A 105 -16.72 1.94 -8.92
N ASP A 106 -16.88 3.17 -9.42
CA ASP A 106 -16.14 3.66 -10.58
C ASP A 106 -16.04 5.19 -10.60
N VAL A 107 -15.28 5.72 -11.56
CA VAL A 107 -15.17 7.13 -11.89
C VAL A 107 -15.37 7.31 -13.40
N GLU A 108 -16.50 7.89 -13.79
CA GLU A 108 -16.93 8.04 -15.19
C GLU A 108 -17.40 9.47 -15.45
N ASP A 109 -16.99 10.08 -16.56
CA ASP A 109 -17.41 11.42 -16.99
C ASP A 109 -17.34 12.51 -15.90
N GLY A 110 -16.31 12.44 -15.05
CA GLY A 110 -16.11 13.37 -13.94
C GLY A 110 -17.00 13.10 -12.71
N ASN A 111 -17.70 11.97 -12.66
CA ASN A 111 -18.54 11.57 -11.54
C ASN A 111 -17.97 10.35 -10.80
N LEU A 112 -18.09 10.37 -9.47
CA LEU A 112 -17.78 9.26 -8.59
C LEU A 112 -19.05 8.42 -8.41
N LEU A 113 -19.04 7.19 -8.92
CA LEU A 113 -20.17 6.26 -8.79
C LEU A 113 -20.03 5.46 -7.50
N LEU A 114 -21.04 5.53 -6.63
CA LEU A 114 -21.01 4.94 -5.29
C LEU A 114 -22.08 3.85 -5.14
N THR A 115 -21.75 2.81 -4.37
CA THR A 115 -22.71 1.83 -3.84
C THR A 115 -22.79 1.95 -2.32
N ASP A 116 -23.89 1.47 -1.73
CA ASP A 116 -24.12 1.51 -0.28
C ASP A 116 -24.06 2.93 0.32
N ALA A 117 -24.45 3.93 -0.49
CA ALA A 117 -24.41 5.36 -0.17
C ALA A 117 -25.81 5.99 -0.20
N ALA A 118 -25.96 7.15 0.45
CA ALA A 118 -27.20 7.93 0.37
C ALA A 118 -27.47 8.52 -1.04
N VAL A 119 -26.42 8.67 -1.84
CA VAL A 119 -26.47 9.11 -3.24
C VAL A 119 -25.60 8.19 -4.08
N GLU A 120 -26.07 7.81 -5.26
CA GLU A 120 -25.38 6.86 -6.14
C GLU A 120 -24.27 7.52 -7.00
N SER A 121 -24.29 8.85 -7.13
CA SER A 121 -23.34 9.60 -7.93
C SER A 121 -23.03 10.95 -7.27
N VAL A 122 -21.75 11.34 -7.29
CA VAL A 122 -21.25 12.64 -6.82
C VAL A 122 -20.30 13.21 -7.87
N ALA A 123 -20.54 14.43 -8.34
CA ALA A 123 -19.62 15.09 -9.26
C ALA A 123 -18.28 15.36 -8.57
N LEU A 124 -17.16 15.05 -9.24
CA LEU A 124 -15.82 15.25 -8.68
C LEU A 124 -15.56 16.71 -8.35
N GLU A 125 -16.12 17.64 -9.13
CA GLU A 125 -16.00 19.08 -8.87
C GLU A 125 -16.65 19.49 -7.55
N ASP A 126 -17.71 18.81 -7.12
CA ASP A 126 -18.38 19.07 -5.84
C ASP A 126 -17.59 18.51 -4.65
N VAL A 127 -16.55 17.71 -4.88
CA VAL A 127 -15.74 17.10 -3.82
C VAL A 127 -14.57 18.00 -3.44
N VAL A 128 -14.55 18.44 -2.18
CA VAL A 128 -13.43 19.20 -1.61
C VAL A 128 -12.28 18.27 -1.23
N ARG A 129 -12.59 17.11 -0.64
CA ARG A 129 -11.62 16.06 -0.29
C ARG A 129 -12.32 14.72 -0.10
N GLY A 130 -11.61 13.63 -0.40
CA GLY A 130 -12.00 12.27 -0.04
C GLY A 130 -11.03 11.62 0.94
N ALA A 131 -11.46 10.56 1.62
CA ALA A 131 -10.58 9.71 2.41
C ALA A 131 -11.06 8.26 2.36
N ILE A 132 -10.12 7.32 2.18
CA ILE A 132 -10.43 5.89 2.23
C ILE A 132 -10.73 5.47 3.67
N GLN A 133 -11.84 4.78 3.88
CA GLN A 133 -12.18 4.17 5.17
C GLN A 133 -11.62 2.74 5.22
N VAL A 134 -10.97 2.40 6.34
CA VAL A 134 -10.38 1.07 6.54
C VAL A 134 -11.44 0.13 7.09
N GLU A 135 -11.85 -0.85 6.30
CA GLU A 135 -12.65 -1.98 6.77
C GLU A 135 -11.73 -3.01 7.43
N LEU A 136 -11.62 -2.98 8.77
CA LEU A 136 -10.91 -4.03 9.50
C LEU A 136 -11.88 -5.20 9.76
N LYS A 137 -11.96 -6.15 8.83
CA LYS A 137 -12.61 -7.43 9.13
C LYS A 137 -11.66 -8.24 10.01
N ARG A 138 -12.05 -8.48 11.27
CA ARG A 138 -11.31 -9.40 12.14
C ARG A 138 -11.31 -10.79 11.50
N ALA A 139 -10.14 -11.26 11.11
CA ALA A 139 -9.92 -12.69 10.87
C ALA A 139 -9.86 -13.39 12.24
N LEU A 140 -11.01 -13.81 12.75
CA LEU A 140 -11.11 -14.76 13.86
C LEU A 140 -12.10 -15.84 13.44
N GLU A 141 -11.57 -16.85 12.77
CA GLU A 141 -12.06 -18.23 12.76
C GLU A 141 -10.96 -19.06 12.08
N VAL A 142 -9.85 -19.25 12.81
CA VAL A 142 -8.91 -20.33 12.49
C VAL A 142 -9.56 -21.59 13.07
N ASP A 143 -10.18 -22.38 12.19
CA ASP A 143 -10.54 -23.76 12.46
C ASP A 143 -9.24 -24.56 12.61
N LEU A 144 -8.73 -24.64 13.85
CA LEU A 144 -7.68 -25.58 14.22
C LEU A 144 -8.35 -26.97 14.34
N GLY A 145 -8.60 -27.61 13.21
CA GLY A 145 -8.96 -29.02 13.17
C GLY A 145 -7.83 -29.89 13.75
N PRO A 146 -8.14 -30.94 14.54
CA PRO A 146 -7.12 -31.81 15.07
C PRO A 146 -6.67 -32.80 14.00
N GLU A 147 -5.35 -33.05 13.95
CA GLU A 147 -4.65 -34.26 13.48
C GLU A 147 -3.51 -33.95 12.51
N MET A 148 -2.28 -34.07 13.04
CA MET A 148 -1.21 -34.86 12.44
C MET A 148 -0.21 -35.22 13.55
N ALA A 149 -0.48 -36.32 14.26
CA ALA A 149 0.58 -37.10 14.86
C ALA A 149 1.24 -37.89 13.72
N VAL A 150 2.31 -37.33 13.15
CA VAL A 150 3.16 -38.04 12.21
C VAL A 150 3.99 -39.06 12.98
N ASP A 151 3.68 -40.31 12.66
CA ASP A 151 4.43 -41.53 12.90
C ASP A 151 5.93 -41.32 12.61
N ALA A 152 6.77 -41.56 13.61
CA ALA A 152 8.23 -41.58 13.46
C ALA A 152 8.75 -42.96 13.89
N ASN A 153 9.09 -43.76 12.89
CA ASN A 153 9.93 -44.96 13.01
C ASN A 153 10.70 -45.09 11.66
N PRO A 154 11.90 -45.73 11.52
CA PRO A 154 12.78 -46.38 12.50
C PRO A 154 14.29 -45.98 12.37
N GLY A 155 15.13 -46.35 13.35
CA GLY A 155 16.55 -46.63 13.08
C GLY A 155 17.57 -46.43 14.21
N ALA A 156 18.11 -47.56 14.68
CA ALA A 156 19.37 -47.78 15.42
C ALA A 156 19.40 -47.29 16.89
N ASP A 157 19.90 -48.03 17.89
CA ASP A 157 20.80 -49.19 17.92
C ASP A 157 20.56 -49.94 19.24
N ALA A 158 20.70 -51.26 19.23
CA ALA A 158 20.53 -52.09 20.42
C ALA A 158 21.76 -52.00 21.33
N PRO A 159 21.56 -52.21 22.65
CA PRO A 159 22.35 -53.26 23.27
C PRO A 159 21.46 -54.25 24.02
N ASN A 160 21.78 -55.51 23.76
CA ASN A 160 21.22 -56.72 24.34
C ASN A 160 21.69 -56.85 25.79
N ASP A 161 20.76 -57.04 26.75
CA ASP A 161 21.05 -57.61 28.08
C ASP A 161 19.75 -58.17 28.69
N GLU A 162 19.56 -59.49 28.60
CA GLU A 162 18.82 -60.27 29.60
C GLU A 162 19.64 -61.50 30.01
N GLU A 163 19.61 -61.74 31.31
CA GLU A 163 20.35 -62.67 32.18
C GLU A 163 20.45 -64.13 31.70
N VAL A 164 21.61 -64.77 31.98
CA VAL A 164 21.72 -65.89 32.94
C VAL A 164 23.06 -65.82 33.68
#